data_AF-A0A8X7RG15-F1
#
_entry.id   AF-A0A8X7RG15-F1
#
_cell.length_a   1.000
_cell.length_b   1.000
_cell.length_c   1.000
_cell.angle_alpha   90.00
_cell.angle_beta   90.00
_cell.angle_gamma   90.00
#
_symmetry.space_group_name_H-M   'P 1'
#
loop_
_entity.id
_entity.type
_entity.pdbx_description
1 polymer ?
#
loop_
_entity_poly.entity_id
_entity_poly.type
_entity_poly.pdbx_seq_one_letter_code
_entity_poly.pdbx_strand_id
1 'polypeptide(L)' 'MFNAISYVEGENKYYGTKLTINVWEPKIQQQYEFTFLQIWLLSDLFRKYLNNIEVGWQISRIYMVTN' A
#
# COMPACT_ATOMS: atom_id res chain seq x y z
N MET A 1 -5.20 4.34 -10.79
CA MET A 1 -4.72 4.43 -9.40
C MET A 1 -5.92 4.79 -8.53
N PHE A 2 -6.30 3.93 -7.60
CA PHE A 2 -7.36 4.24 -6.62
C PHE A 2 -6.67 4.59 -5.32
N ASN A 3 -6.93 5.80 -4.81
CA ASN A 3 -6.40 6.28 -3.55
C ASN A 3 -7.58 6.58 -2.63
N ALA A 4 -7.48 6.13 -1.37
CA ALA A 4 -8.41 6.48 -0.31
C ALA A 4 -7.59 6.85 0.92
N ILE A 5 -8.03 7.90 1.62
CA ILE A 5 -7.39 8.36 2.86
C ILE A 5 -8.48 8.41 3.93
N SER A 6 -8.19 7.79 5.07
CA SER A 6 -9.02 7.90 6.27
C SER A 6 -8.18 8.50 7.37
N TYR A 7 -8.73 9.48 8.07
CA TYR A 7 -8.10 10.18 9.18
C TYR A 7 -9.06 10.24 10.38
N VAL A 8 -8.51 10.06 11.57
CA VAL A 8 -9.23 10.15 12.83
C VAL A 8 -8.45 11.05 13.77
N GLU A 9 -9.15 11.98 14.41
CA GLU A 9 -8.60 12.89 15.42
C GLU A 9 -9.30 12.62 16.76
N GLY A 10 -8.54 12.64 17.85
CA GLY A 10 -9.10 12.47 19.19
C GLY A 10 -8.01 12.13 20.22
N GLU A 11 -8.34 12.34 21.49
CA GLU A 11 -7.42 12.10 22.62
C GLU A 11 -7.26 10.61 22.98
N ASN A 12 -8.13 9.76 22.41
CA ASN A 12 -8.10 8.33 22.65
C ASN A 12 -6.92 7.65 21.94
N LYS A 13 -6.32 6.66 22.61
CA LYS A 13 -5.27 5.83 22.02
C LYS A 13 -5.87 4.83 21.03
N TYR A 14 -5.36 4.84 19.80
CA TYR A 14 -5.69 3.86 18.77
C TYR A 14 -4.54 2.87 18.62
N TYR A 15 -4.84 1.58 18.66
CA TYR A 15 -3.83 0.51 18.68
C TYR A 15 -3.59 -0.15 17.32
N GLY A 16 -4.39 0.19 16.32
CA GLY A 16 -4.26 -0.35 14.97
C GLY A 16 -5.50 -0.10 14.14
N THR A 17 -5.45 -0.59 12.91
CA THR A 17 -6.57 -0.57 11.96
C THR A 17 -6.69 -1.93 11.30
N LYS A 18 -7.91 -2.29 10.90
CA LYS A 18 -8.17 -3.47 10.07
C LYS A 18 -8.76 -3.00 8.75
N LEU A 19 -8.05 -3.29 7.67
CA LEU A 19 -8.46 -2.99 6.31
C LEU A 19 -8.54 -4.29 5.51
N THR A 20 -9.52 -4.37 4.60
CA THR A 20 -9.61 -5.46 3.62
C THR A 20 -9.59 -4.85 2.23
N ILE A 21 -8.65 -5.31 1.41
CA ILE A 21 -8.53 -4.91 0.01
C ILE A 21 -8.76 -6.16 -0.84
N ASN A 22 -9.69 -6.06 -1.78
CA ASN A 22 -9.90 -7.10 -2.77
C ASN A 22 -9.26 -6.66 -4.08
N VAL A 23 -8.26 -7.42 -4.54
CA VAL A 23 -7.62 -7.21 -5.84
C VAL A 23 -8.10 -8.32 -6.77
N TRP A 24 -8.84 -7.95 -7.80
CA TRP A 24 -9.34 -8.91 -8.79
C TRP A 24 -8.53 -8.82 -10.08
N GLU A 25 -7.95 -9.96 -10.45
CA GLU A 25 -7.27 -10.21 -11.73
C GLU A 25 -6.30 -9.08 -12.16
N PRO A 26 -5.23 -8.79 -11.39
CA PRO A 26 -4.27 -7.76 -11.76
C PRO A 26 -3.54 -8.16 -13.05
N LYS A 27 -3.82 -7.44 -14.15
CA LYS A 27 -3.24 -7.69 -15.47
C LYS A 27 -2.10 -6.71 -15.74
N ILE A 28 -0.94 -7.26 -16.07
CA ILE A 28 0.17 -6.55 -16.71
C ILE A 28 0.07 -6.80 -18.22
N GLN A 29 -0.12 -5.76 -19.02
CA GLN A 29 -0.42 -5.89 -20.46
C GLN A 29 0.86 -5.92 -21.31
N GLN A 30 1.91 -5.21 -20.88
CA GLN A 30 3.16 -5.06 -21.64
C GLN A 30 4.38 -5.65 -20.92
N GLN A 31 5.44 -5.90 -21.67
CA GLN A 31 6.75 -6.23 -21.11
C GLN A 31 7.28 -5.03 -20.33
N TYR A 32 7.90 -5.26 -19.17
CA TYR A 32 8.39 -4.22 -18.26
C TYR A 32 7.30 -3.39 -17.57
N GLU A 33 6.04 -3.82 -17.58
CA GLU A 33 5.01 -3.25 -16.71
C GLU A 33 4.97 -3.91 -15.34
N PHE A 34 4.49 -3.14 -14.36
CA PHE A 34 4.19 -3.62 -13.02
C PHE A 34 2.83 -3.11 -12.54
N THR A 35 2.18 -3.92 -11.70
CA THR A 35 1.04 -3.49 -10.88
C THR A 35 1.51 -3.39 -9.43
N PHE A 36 1.09 -2.32 -8.76
CA PHE A 36 1.47 -2.03 -7.39
C PHE A 36 0.24 -1.69 -6.54
N LEU A 37 0.20 -2.27 -5.35
CA LEU A 37 -0.77 -1.98 -4.31
C LEU A 37 0.00 -1.64 -3.03
N GLN A 38 -0.44 -0.60 -2.31
CA GLN A 38 0.22 -0.15 -1.10
C GLN A 38 -0.80 0.39 -0.09
N ILE A 39 -0.52 0.18 1.18
CA ILE A 39 -1.20 0.77 2.33
C ILE A 39 -0.14 1.41 3.22
N TRP A 40 -0.46 2.60 3.70
CA TRP A 40 0.32 3.33 4.69
C TRP A 40 -0.53 3.53 5.94
N LEU A 41 -0.02 3.10 7.09
CA LEU A 41 -0.56 3.47 8.39
C LEU A 41 0.41 4.46 9.04
N LEU A 42 -0.02 5.70 9.19
CA LEU A 42 0.78 6.77 9.79
C LEU A 42 0.27 7.07 11.19
N SER A 43 1.18 7.14 12.17
CA SER A 43 0.88 7.76 13.45
C SER A 43 1.25 9.24 13.39
N ASP A 44 0.38 10.09 13.93
CA ASP A 44 0.72 11.45 14.33
C ASP A 44 1.20 12.35 13.17
N LEU A 45 0.30 12.57 12.19
CA LEU A 45 0.54 13.27 10.91
C LEU A 45 1.20 14.65 11.02
N PHE A 46 1.17 15.30 12.18
CA PHE A 46 1.67 16.67 12.39
C PHE A 46 2.91 16.76 13.27
N ARG A 47 3.49 15.63 13.72
CA ARG A 47 4.75 15.64 14.49
C ARG A 47 5.97 15.44 13.59
N LYS A 48 7.10 15.96 14.07
CA LYS A 48 8.41 15.96 13.40
C LYS A 48 8.92 14.55 13.04
N TYR A 49 8.45 13.52 13.74
CA TYR A 49 8.81 12.12 13.51
C TYR A 49 7.55 11.31 13.27
N LEU A 50 7.37 10.86 12.04
CA LEU A 50 6.28 9.99 11.63
C LEU A 50 6.74 8.54 11.80
N ASN A 51 6.05 7.78 12.64
CA ASN A 51 6.15 6.33 12.58
C ASN A 51 5.13 5.85 11.54
N ASN A 52 5.60 5.12 10.54
CA ASN A 52 4.75 4.54 9.53
C ASN A 52 4.93 3.02 9.48
N ILE A 53 3.83 2.33 9.17
CA ILE A 53 3.85 0.94 8.72
C ILE A 53 3.41 0.97 7.26
N GLU A 54 4.22 0.35 6.40
CA GLU A 54 3.97 0.26 4.98
C GLU A 54 3.85 -1.21 4.59
N VAL A 55 2.77 -1.56 3.89
CA VAL A 55 2.53 -2.92 3.40
C VAL A 55 2.01 -2.83 1.98
N GLY A 56 2.52 -3.67 1.10
CA GLY A 56 2.13 -3.65 -0.30
C GLY A 56 2.41 -4.95 -1.02
N TRP A 57 1.88 -5.02 -2.24
CA TRP A 57 2.11 -6.10 -3.17
C TRP A 57 2.53 -5.54 -4.53
N GLN A 58 3.59 -6.11 -5.10
CA GLN A 58 4.08 -5.75 -6.43
C GLN A 58 4.05 -6.98 -7.32
N ILE A 59 3.49 -6.85 -8.52
CA ILE A 59 3.51 -7.87 -9.57
C ILE A 59 4.22 -7.27 -10.77
N SER A 60 5.31 -7.90 -11.22
CA SER A 60 6.02 -7.52 -12.44
C SER A 60 6.26 -8.74 -13.34
N ARG A 61 6.27 -8.53 -14.67
CA ARG A 61 6.76 -9.54 -15.62
C ARG A 61 8.23 -9.24 -15.90
N ILE A 62 9.13 -9.96 -15.22
CA ILE A 62 10.53 -10.05 -15.62
C ILE A 62 10.70 -11.47 -16.17
N TYR A 63 10.83 -11.62 -17.48
CA TYR A 63 11.33 -12.88 -18.02
C TYR A 63 12.76 -13.03 -17.52
N MET A 64 13.02 -14.02 -16.66
CA MET A 64 14.38 -14.52 -16.54
C MET A 64 14.76 -15.01 -17.92
N VAL A 65 15.80 -14.42 -18.52
CA VAL A 65 16.44 -15.01 -19.70
C VAL A 65 16.99 -16.35 -19.23
N THR A 66 16.26 -17.43 -19.46
CA THR A 66 16.80 -18.78 -19.34
C THR A 66 17.67 -18.99 -20.57
N ASN A 67 18.99 -19.09 -20.34
CA ASN A 67 19.96 -19.56 -21.34
C ASN A 67 19.60 -20.96 -21.82
#